data_AF-A0AAD9JJM5-F1
#
_entry.id   AF-A0AAD9JJM5-F1
#
_cell.length_a   1.000
_cell.length_b   1.000
_cell.length_c   1.000
_cell.angle_alpha   90.00
_cell.angle_beta   90.00
_cell.angle_gamma   90.00
#
_symmetry.space_group_name_H-M   'P 1'
#
loop_
_entity.id
_entity.type
_entity.pdbx_description
1 polymer ?
#
loop_
_entity_poly.entity_id
_entity_poly.type
_entity_poly.pdbx_seq_one_letter_code
_entity_poly.pdbx_strand_id
1 'polypeptide(L)'
;VTETIPTHVAVTETIPTPAAVAETVPVAFDVEALKNLDAANLRKRGRPKGADLTAIGVPKRRKRDGPQQFLTQLPMERERVMLSWFVDAETAECSIKSATPISSDKVMGRTGTSAATGDNVSLLCLRKYRSADAWAMVQSVVNEVNSEPVWYCVTCTGCINDDENISVACARCLQWTQFKCDGMKSAPKGRCWFCANCKSGKRQYY
;
A
#
# COMPACT_ATOMS: atom_id res chain seq x y z
N VAL A 1 56.35 28.04 -25.19
CA VAL A 1 55.39 27.83 -26.29
C VAL A 1 54.01 27.81 -25.65
N THR A 2 53.25 28.85 -25.97
CA THR A 2 51.84 29.11 -25.63
C THR A 2 50.91 28.03 -26.21
N GLU A 3 49.61 28.12 -25.86
CA GLU A 3 48.43 27.47 -26.49
C GLU A 3 47.86 26.27 -25.73
N THR A 4 46.55 26.13 -25.43
CA THR A 4 45.37 27.02 -25.45
C THR A 4 44.28 26.29 -24.66
N ILE A 5 43.47 27.03 -23.90
CA ILE A 5 42.27 26.53 -23.23
C ILE A 5 41.10 26.59 -24.22
N PRO A 6 40.29 25.53 -24.41
CA PRO A 6 39.02 25.67 -25.10
C PRO A 6 37.89 25.98 -24.11
N THR A 7 37.46 27.23 -24.16
CA THR A 7 36.13 27.74 -23.75
C THR A 7 35.02 27.13 -24.60
N HIS A 8 33.99 26.58 -23.96
CA HIS A 8 32.65 26.38 -24.53
C HIS A 8 31.64 26.97 -23.52
N VAL A 9 31.27 28.24 -23.69
CA VAL A 9 30.05 28.73 -24.36
C VAL A 9 28.76 28.18 -23.72
N ALA A 10 28.19 29.00 -22.86
CA ALA A 10 26.86 28.83 -22.29
C ALA A 10 25.79 28.99 -23.38
N VAL A 11 24.95 27.98 -23.55
CA VAL A 11 23.75 28.04 -24.38
C VAL A 11 22.58 28.42 -23.46
N THR A 12 22.15 29.67 -23.53
CA THR A 12 20.90 30.15 -22.97
C THR A 12 19.77 29.83 -23.94
N GLU A 13 18.97 28.81 -23.67
CA GLU A 13 17.71 28.59 -24.37
C GLU A 13 16.60 29.40 -23.71
N THR A 14 16.15 30.42 -24.45
CA THR A 14 14.96 31.22 -24.21
C THR A 14 13.69 30.38 -24.38
N ILE A 15 12.86 30.39 -23.34
CA ILE A 15 11.51 29.83 -23.29
C ILE A 15 10.56 30.67 -24.18
N PRO A 16 9.81 30.08 -25.12
CA PRO A 16 8.67 30.74 -25.71
C PRO A 16 7.38 30.47 -24.91
N THR A 17 6.77 31.55 -24.41
CA THR A 17 5.33 31.61 -24.08
C THR A 17 4.59 32.09 -25.33
N PRO A 18 3.52 31.42 -25.78
CA PRO A 18 2.14 31.92 -25.53
C PRO A 18 1.15 30.71 -25.47
N ALA A 19 -0.15 30.78 -25.19
CA ALA A 19 -1.15 31.81 -25.02
C ALA A 19 -2.24 31.24 -24.09
N ALA A 20 -3.00 32.14 -23.48
CA ALA A 20 -4.17 31.83 -22.69
C ALA A 20 -5.35 31.30 -23.53
N VAL A 21 -6.35 30.83 -22.77
CA VAL A 21 -7.80 30.77 -23.05
C VAL A 21 -8.35 29.43 -23.57
N ALA A 22 -8.96 28.67 -22.64
CA ALA A 22 -10.28 28.06 -22.82
C ALA A 22 -10.82 27.67 -21.43
N GLU A 23 -11.61 28.57 -20.86
CA GLU A 23 -12.37 28.40 -19.63
C GLU A 23 -13.51 27.39 -19.90
N THR A 24 -13.37 26.15 -19.41
CA THR A 24 -14.44 25.15 -19.50
C THR A 24 -15.41 25.31 -18.34
N VAL A 25 -16.60 25.78 -18.68
CA VAL A 25 -17.81 25.91 -17.86
C VAL A 25 -18.11 24.61 -17.09
N PRO A 26 -18.51 24.67 -15.81
CA PRO A 26 -19.00 23.49 -15.09
C PRO A 26 -20.36 23.08 -15.65
N VAL A 27 -20.42 21.89 -16.24
CA VAL A 27 -21.70 21.25 -16.61
C VAL A 27 -22.43 20.91 -15.31
N ALA A 28 -23.50 21.66 -15.06
CA ALA A 28 -24.46 21.37 -14.00
C ALA A 28 -25.04 19.97 -14.25
N PHE A 29 -24.72 19.03 -13.36
CA PHE A 29 -25.42 17.76 -13.29
C PHE A 29 -26.81 18.04 -12.75
N ASP A 30 -27.82 17.97 -13.62
CA ASP A 30 -29.22 18.07 -13.25
C ASP A 30 -29.62 16.81 -12.45
N VAL A 31 -29.69 16.97 -11.13
CA VAL A 31 -30.03 15.91 -10.16
C VAL A 31 -31.55 15.61 -10.16
N GLU A 32 -32.36 16.32 -10.94
CA GLU A 32 -33.82 16.22 -10.93
C GLU A 32 -34.37 15.15 -11.89
N ALA A 33 -33.58 14.65 -12.85
CA ALA A 33 -34.03 13.66 -13.83
C ALA A 33 -34.08 12.20 -13.34
N LEU A 34 -33.68 11.92 -12.09
CA LEU A 34 -33.68 10.56 -11.51
C LEU A 34 -34.86 10.26 -10.56
N LYS A 35 -35.87 11.14 -10.46
CA LYS A 35 -36.95 10.99 -9.47
C LYS A 35 -38.29 10.46 -9.99
N ASN A 36 -38.44 10.11 -11.26
CA ASN A 36 -39.76 9.72 -11.81
C ASN A 36 -39.80 8.36 -12.50
N LEU A 37 -39.50 7.30 -11.74
CA LEU A 37 -39.94 5.94 -12.05
C LEU A 37 -40.32 5.22 -10.74
N ASP A 38 -41.23 5.83 -9.99
CA ASP A 38 -41.97 5.12 -8.94
C ASP A 38 -43.16 4.37 -9.54
N ALA A 39 -43.30 3.12 -9.11
CA ALA A 39 -44.55 2.36 -9.05
C ALA A 39 -45.15 1.79 -10.34
N ALA A 40 -44.46 0.81 -10.95
CA ALA A 40 -45.17 -0.43 -11.27
C ALA A 40 -45.46 -1.15 -9.94
N ASN A 41 -46.64 -0.86 -9.37
CA ASN A 41 -47.21 -1.38 -8.14
C ASN A 41 -47.41 -2.91 -8.15
N LEU A 42 -46.32 -3.67 -8.06
CA LEU A 42 -46.39 -5.05 -7.57
C LEU A 42 -45.99 -5.04 -6.10
N ARG A 43 -47.00 -4.91 -5.23
CA ARG A 43 -46.86 -5.25 -3.81
C ARG A 43 -46.33 -6.68 -3.74
N LYS A 44 -45.04 -6.83 -3.39
CA LYS A 44 -44.42 -8.13 -3.14
C LYS A 44 -45.17 -8.78 -1.97
N ARG A 45 -46.18 -9.59 -2.29
CA ARG A 45 -46.87 -10.43 -1.34
C ARG A 45 -45.86 -11.46 -0.82
N GLY A 46 -45.57 -11.40 0.48
CA GLY A 46 -45.16 -12.60 1.23
C GLY A 46 -43.68 -13.01 1.26
N ARG A 47 -42.70 -12.10 1.13
CA ARG A 47 -41.32 -12.43 1.57
C ARG A 47 -40.98 -11.66 2.86
N PRO A 48 -40.68 -12.33 3.99
CA PRO A 48 -40.40 -11.63 5.24
C PRO A 48 -39.20 -10.69 5.06
N LYS A 49 -39.43 -9.39 5.28
CA LYS A 49 -38.42 -8.32 5.31
C LYS A 49 -37.48 -8.52 6.50
N GLY A 50 -36.61 -9.53 6.48
CA GLY A 50 -35.78 -9.86 7.66
C GLY A 50 -34.43 -10.50 7.38
N ALA A 51 -34.17 -10.96 6.14
CA ALA A 51 -32.86 -11.54 5.83
C ALA A 51 -31.76 -10.47 5.89
N ASP A 52 -32.00 -9.31 5.27
CA ASP A 52 -31.01 -8.24 5.11
C ASP A 52 -31.22 -7.04 6.05
N LEU A 53 -32.21 -7.09 6.95
CA LEU A 53 -32.52 -6.03 7.90
C LEU A 53 -32.32 -6.53 9.34
N THR A 54 -31.88 -5.65 10.23
CA THR A 54 -31.89 -5.88 11.68
C THR A 54 -33.34 -5.91 12.21
N ALA A 55 -33.55 -6.33 13.45
CA ALA A 55 -34.89 -6.36 14.07
C ALA A 55 -35.60 -4.98 14.08
N ILE A 56 -34.83 -3.88 13.94
CA ILE A 56 -35.32 -2.49 13.86
C ILE A 56 -35.52 -2.02 12.41
N GLY A 57 -35.31 -2.90 11.41
CA GLY A 57 -35.49 -2.55 10.00
C GLY A 57 -34.31 -1.80 9.35
N VAL A 58 -33.20 -1.63 10.06
CA VAL A 58 -31.96 -1.04 9.51
C VAL A 58 -31.22 -2.09 8.68
N PRO A 59 -30.70 -1.78 7.47
CA PRO A 59 -29.88 -2.71 6.70
C PRO A 59 -28.77 -3.32 7.55
N LYS A 60 -28.68 -4.66 7.56
CA LYS A 60 -27.55 -5.36 8.16
C LYS A 60 -26.29 -4.85 7.48
N ARG A 61 -25.36 -4.27 8.26
CA ARG A 61 -24.01 -4.00 7.78
C ARG A 61 -23.42 -5.31 7.31
N ARG A 62 -23.30 -5.49 6.00
CA ARG A 62 -22.52 -6.59 5.42
C ARG A 62 -21.10 -6.42 5.97
N LYS A 63 -20.59 -7.43 6.66
CA LYS A 63 -19.16 -7.46 7.00
C LYS A 63 -18.41 -7.28 5.68
N ARG A 64 -17.46 -6.35 5.63
CA ARG A 64 -16.55 -6.28 4.48
C ARG A 64 -15.72 -7.57 4.53
N ASP A 65 -16.16 -8.57 3.78
CA ASP A 65 -15.40 -9.81 3.59
C ASP A 65 -14.25 -9.49 2.64
N GLY A 66 -13.14 -9.00 3.20
CA GLY A 66 -11.95 -8.71 2.42
C GLY A 66 -10.86 -7.99 3.21
N PRO A 67 -9.60 -8.06 2.74
CA PRO A 67 -8.51 -7.33 3.35
C PRO A 67 -8.76 -5.82 3.35
N GLN A 68 -8.41 -5.18 4.45
CA GLN A 68 -8.39 -3.73 4.57
C GLN A 68 -7.08 -3.16 4.01
N GLN A 69 -7.14 -1.97 3.42
CA GLN A 69 -5.94 -1.22 3.03
C GLN A 69 -5.16 -0.81 4.28
N PHE A 70 -3.84 -0.70 4.16
CA PHE A 70 -2.93 -0.38 5.26
C PHE A 70 -3.39 0.82 6.12
N LEU A 71 -3.76 1.93 5.48
CA LEU A 71 -4.19 3.15 6.17
C LEU A 71 -5.57 3.04 6.83
N THR A 72 -6.37 2.04 6.43
CA THR A 72 -7.69 1.76 7.01
C THR A 72 -7.64 0.69 8.11
N GLN A 73 -6.46 0.09 8.35
CA GLN A 73 -6.27 -0.87 9.44
C GLN A 73 -6.30 -0.19 10.80
N LEU A 74 -6.70 -0.96 11.81
CA LEU A 74 -6.55 -0.61 13.22
C LEU A 74 -5.05 -0.42 13.56
N PRO A 75 -4.71 0.46 14.53
CA PRO A 75 -3.33 0.77 14.88
C PRO A 75 -2.47 -0.48 15.16
N MET A 76 -2.95 -1.41 15.98
CA MET A 76 -2.22 -2.65 16.30
C MET A 76 -1.98 -3.54 15.08
N GLU A 77 -2.96 -3.65 14.17
CA GLU A 77 -2.81 -4.45 12.95
C GLU A 77 -1.80 -3.81 12.01
N ARG A 78 -1.78 -2.47 11.96
CA ARG A 78 -0.81 -1.71 11.17
C ARG A 78 0.60 -1.87 11.72
N GLU A 79 0.77 -1.76 13.04
CA GLU A 79 2.04 -2.00 13.72
C GLU A 79 2.53 -3.43 13.46
N ARG A 80 1.63 -4.42 13.48
CA ARG A 80 1.95 -5.82 13.12
C ARG A 80 2.49 -5.95 11.70
N VAL A 81 1.82 -5.32 10.73
CA VAL A 81 2.27 -5.31 9.34
C VAL A 81 3.64 -4.64 9.23
N MET A 82 3.83 -3.49 9.85
CA MET A 82 5.12 -2.80 9.80
C MET A 82 6.25 -3.61 10.46
N LEU A 83 5.98 -4.31 11.57
CA LEU A 83 6.96 -5.20 12.20
C LEU A 83 7.37 -6.34 11.29
N SER A 84 6.42 -6.95 10.57
CA SER A 84 6.68 -8.07 9.67
C SER A 84 7.60 -7.74 8.49
N TRP A 85 7.94 -6.47 8.27
CA TRP A 85 8.95 -6.07 7.28
C TRP A 85 10.39 -6.27 7.76
N PHE A 86 10.58 -6.41 9.07
CA PHE A 86 11.90 -6.47 9.69
C PHE A 86 12.13 -7.74 10.48
N VAL A 87 11.10 -8.53 10.75
CA VAL A 87 11.19 -9.78 11.50
C VAL A 87 10.22 -10.79 10.91
N ASP A 88 10.45 -12.05 11.23
CA ASP A 88 9.54 -13.13 10.92
C ASP A 88 8.15 -12.91 11.56
N ALA A 89 7.13 -13.49 10.93
CA ALA A 89 5.74 -13.28 11.32
C ALA A 89 5.42 -13.73 12.76
N GLU A 90 6.12 -14.76 13.25
CA GLU A 90 5.95 -15.27 14.61
C GLU A 90 6.53 -14.29 15.63
N THR A 91 7.75 -13.80 15.42
CA THR A 91 8.35 -12.77 16.28
C THR A 91 7.53 -11.48 16.28
N ALA A 92 7.03 -11.03 15.13
CA ALA A 92 6.13 -9.87 15.05
C ALA A 92 4.87 -10.08 15.91
N GLU A 93 4.25 -11.26 15.84
CA GLU A 93 3.05 -11.57 16.60
C GLU A 93 3.32 -11.71 18.11
N CYS A 94 4.40 -12.37 18.48
CA CYS A 94 4.83 -12.51 19.87
C CYS A 94 5.08 -11.13 20.47
N SER A 95 5.86 -10.26 19.83
CA SER A 95 6.17 -8.92 20.36
C SER A 95 4.93 -8.08 20.68
N ILE A 96 3.87 -8.19 19.87
CA ILE A 96 2.60 -7.48 20.09
C ILE A 96 1.79 -8.10 21.24
N LYS A 97 1.78 -9.43 21.37
CA LYS A 97 0.97 -10.13 22.38
C LYS A 97 1.64 -10.18 23.75
N SER A 98 2.93 -10.48 23.80
CA SER A 98 3.68 -10.69 25.05
C SER A 98 4.42 -9.44 25.53
N ALA A 99 4.40 -8.34 24.76
CA ALA A 99 5.16 -7.12 25.04
C ALA A 99 6.66 -7.38 25.28
N THR A 100 7.19 -8.49 24.78
CA THR A 100 8.60 -8.85 24.89
C THR A 100 9.40 -8.11 23.81
N PRO A 101 10.46 -7.38 24.18
CA PRO A 101 11.29 -6.68 23.20
C PRO A 101 11.92 -7.66 22.21
N ILE A 102 11.84 -7.31 20.93
CA ILE A 102 12.55 -8.02 19.85
C ILE A 102 14.05 -7.79 20.03
N SER A 103 14.80 -8.89 20.01
CA SER A 103 16.26 -8.89 20.05
C SER A 103 16.84 -8.61 18.65
N SER A 104 18.07 -8.08 18.62
CA SER A 104 18.77 -7.64 17.42
C SER A 104 18.93 -8.79 16.40
N ASP A 105 19.33 -9.97 16.85
CA ASP A 105 19.55 -11.17 16.03
C ASP A 105 18.35 -11.60 15.17
N LYS A 106 17.13 -11.16 15.52
CA LYS A 106 15.91 -11.46 14.78
C LYS A 106 15.57 -10.46 13.69
N VAL A 107 16.28 -9.33 13.63
CA VAL A 107 16.04 -8.30 12.61
C VAL A 107 16.60 -8.77 11.28
N MET A 108 15.69 -8.98 10.32
CA MET A 108 15.99 -9.31 8.94
C MET A 108 16.53 -8.10 8.18
N GLY A 109 17.33 -8.37 7.15
CA GLY A 109 17.96 -7.35 6.33
C GLY A 109 17.02 -6.63 5.36
N ARG A 110 17.58 -6.18 4.22
CA ARG A 110 16.92 -5.28 3.25
C ARG A 110 15.70 -5.88 2.52
N THR A 111 15.51 -7.19 2.58
CA THR A 111 14.46 -7.90 1.86
C THR A 111 13.10 -7.67 2.52
N GLY A 112 12.27 -6.81 1.92
CA GLY A 112 10.93 -6.47 2.43
C GLY A 112 10.83 -5.10 3.11
N THR A 113 11.93 -4.36 3.22
CA THR A 113 11.92 -3.03 3.84
C THR A 113 11.62 -1.88 2.87
N SER A 114 11.48 -2.15 1.57
CA SER A 114 11.03 -1.15 0.59
C SER A 114 9.62 -0.61 0.87
N ALA A 115 8.82 -1.32 1.67
CA ALA A 115 7.54 -0.83 2.18
C ALA A 115 7.67 0.26 3.27
N ALA A 116 8.82 0.31 3.94
CA ALA A 116 9.06 1.16 5.11
C ALA A 116 9.39 2.61 4.75
N THR A 117 9.67 2.90 3.48
CA THR A 117 10.09 4.22 2.99
C THR A 117 8.94 5.09 2.48
N GLY A 118 7.70 4.59 2.49
CA GLY A 118 6.54 5.36 2.03
C GLY A 118 6.14 6.47 3.01
N ASP A 119 5.78 7.66 2.49
CA ASP A 119 5.40 8.83 3.29
C ASP A 119 4.26 8.59 4.29
N ASN A 120 3.42 7.59 4.02
CA ASN A 120 2.28 7.24 4.87
C ASN A 120 2.64 6.24 5.99
N VAL A 121 3.92 5.98 6.22
CA VAL A 121 4.46 5.03 7.19
C VAL A 121 5.25 5.79 8.25
N SER A 122 4.86 5.65 9.51
CA SER A 122 5.65 6.13 10.66
C SER A 122 6.17 4.95 11.45
N LEU A 123 7.49 4.72 11.44
CA LEU A 123 8.11 3.61 12.15
C LEU A 123 8.30 3.88 13.64
N LEU A 124 8.15 5.14 14.09
CA LEU A 124 8.37 5.53 15.48
C LEU A 124 7.48 4.76 16.47
N CYS A 125 6.28 4.35 16.04
CA CYS A 125 5.38 3.55 16.86
C CYS A 125 5.94 2.15 17.19
N LEU A 126 6.89 1.63 16.41
CA LEU A 126 7.49 0.31 16.62
C LEU A 126 8.56 0.29 17.70
N ARG A 127 9.06 1.46 18.14
CA ARG A 127 10.13 1.57 19.14
C ARG A 127 9.80 0.83 20.44
N LYS A 128 8.53 0.77 20.83
CA LYS A 128 8.05 0.06 22.03
C LYS A 128 8.20 -1.47 21.97
N TYR A 129 8.36 -2.05 20.78
CA TYR A 129 8.47 -3.50 20.59
C TYR A 129 9.90 -4.00 20.42
N ARG A 130 10.90 -3.12 20.53
CA ARG A 130 12.29 -3.45 20.19
C ARG A 130 13.23 -3.06 21.32
N SER A 131 14.31 -3.84 21.48
CA SER A 131 15.45 -3.37 22.25
C SER A 131 16.09 -2.15 21.58
N ALA A 132 16.92 -1.40 22.32
CA ALA A 132 17.65 -0.27 21.76
C ALA A 132 18.49 -0.68 20.54
N ASP A 133 19.15 -1.83 20.63
CA ASP A 133 20.01 -2.37 19.58
C ASP A 133 19.20 -2.81 18.35
N ALA A 134 18.08 -3.50 18.56
CA ALA A 134 17.18 -3.88 17.47
C ALA A 134 16.58 -2.65 16.77
N TRP A 135 16.29 -1.59 17.52
CA TRP A 135 15.82 -0.32 16.95
C TRP A 135 16.90 0.40 16.13
N ALA A 136 18.16 0.37 16.58
CA ALA A 136 19.30 0.91 15.84
C ALA A 136 19.50 0.19 14.51
N MET A 137 19.38 -1.15 14.49
CA MET A 137 19.50 -1.90 13.23
C MET A 137 18.37 -1.62 12.25
N VAL A 138 17.14 -1.44 12.73
CA VAL A 138 16.03 -1.09 11.84
C VAL A 138 16.25 0.30 11.24
N GLN A 139 16.72 1.27 12.01
CA GLN A 139 17.12 2.56 11.45
C GLN A 139 18.22 2.42 10.40
N SER A 140 19.23 1.58 10.67
CA SER A 140 20.30 1.29 9.71
C SER A 140 19.75 0.75 8.39
N VAL A 141 18.87 -0.25 8.45
CA VAL A 141 18.25 -0.84 7.25
C VAL A 141 17.40 0.19 6.51
N VAL A 142 16.60 1.00 7.21
CA VAL A 142 15.77 2.05 6.59
C VAL A 142 16.63 3.11 5.93
N ASN A 143 17.72 3.54 6.57
CA ASN A 143 18.65 4.50 6.01
C ASN A 143 19.33 3.96 4.76
N GLU A 144 19.74 2.69 4.75
CA GLU A 144 20.32 2.02 3.58
C GLU A 144 19.34 1.97 2.40
N VAL A 145 18.07 1.61 2.66
CA VAL A 145 17.03 1.61 1.62
C VAL A 145 16.75 3.01 1.10
N ASN A 146 16.81 4.04 1.96
CA ASN A 146 16.62 5.43 1.54
C ASN A 146 17.80 5.97 0.73
N SER A 147 19.03 5.58 1.02
CA SER A 147 20.22 6.01 0.26
C SER A 147 20.31 5.33 -1.10
N GLU A 148 19.90 4.07 -1.18
CA GLU A 148 19.91 3.29 -2.41
C GLU A 148 18.56 2.59 -2.55
N PRO A 149 17.57 3.24 -3.16
CA PRO A 149 16.24 2.66 -3.24
C PRO A 149 16.26 1.51 -4.25
N VAL A 150 16.21 0.29 -3.71
CA VAL A 150 16.07 -0.95 -4.48
C VAL A 150 14.84 -1.69 -3.94
N TRP A 151 13.98 -2.10 -4.85
CA TRP A 151 12.75 -2.79 -4.54
C TRP A 151 12.95 -4.28 -4.75
N TYR A 152 12.48 -5.08 -3.80
CA TYR A 152 12.58 -6.53 -3.87
C TYR A 152 11.19 -7.15 -3.93
N CYS A 153 11.07 -8.22 -4.71
CA CYS A 153 9.87 -9.04 -4.72
C CYS A 153 9.80 -9.86 -3.43
N VAL A 154 8.73 -9.71 -2.64
CA VAL A 154 8.57 -10.47 -1.39
C VAL A 154 8.47 -11.99 -1.59
N THR A 155 8.11 -12.44 -2.80
CA THR A 155 7.93 -13.88 -3.09
C THR A 155 9.23 -14.56 -3.52
N CYS A 156 10.01 -13.93 -4.41
CA CYS A 156 11.21 -14.55 -4.99
C CYS A 156 12.52 -13.89 -4.55
N THR A 157 12.44 -12.85 -3.70
CA THR A 157 13.55 -12.03 -3.20
C THR A 157 14.43 -11.36 -4.25
N GLY A 158 14.11 -11.51 -5.54
CA GLY A 158 14.79 -10.84 -6.64
C GLY A 158 14.47 -9.35 -6.70
N CYS A 159 15.42 -8.57 -7.21
CA CYS A 159 15.24 -7.15 -7.48
C CYS A 159 14.09 -6.91 -8.47
N ILE A 160 13.35 -5.84 -8.25
CA ILE A 160 12.33 -5.32 -9.15
C ILE A 160 12.99 -4.21 -9.94
N ASN A 161 13.07 -4.43 -11.25
CA ASN A 161 13.48 -3.45 -12.23
C ASN A 161 12.30 -3.28 -13.20
N ASP A 162 11.81 -2.06 -13.36
CA ASP A 162 10.65 -1.75 -14.21
C ASP A 162 10.91 -2.06 -15.69
N ASP A 163 12.18 -2.06 -16.11
CA ASP A 163 12.57 -2.42 -17.48
C ASP A 163 12.44 -3.93 -17.75
N GLU A 164 12.58 -4.76 -16.71
CA GLU A 164 12.64 -6.22 -16.85
C GLU A 164 11.37 -6.93 -16.37
N ASN A 165 10.72 -6.40 -15.33
CA ASN A 165 9.65 -7.09 -14.63
C ASN A 165 8.54 -6.14 -14.22
N ILE A 166 7.31 -6.45 -14.63
CA ILE A 166 6.12 -5.75 -14.14
C ILE A 166 5.85 -6.17 -12.69
N SER A 167 5.64 -5.20 -11.82
CA SER A 167 5.41 -5.39 -10.39
C SER A 167 4.21 -4.62 -9.87
N VAL A 168 3.73 -4.98 -8.67
CA VAL A 168 2.65 -4.27 -7.97
C VAL A 168 2.86 -4.32 -6.47
N ALA A 169 2.53 -3.22 -5.80
CA ALA A 169 2.48 -3.14 -4.35
C ALA A 169 1.12 -3.59 -3.79
N CYS A 170 1.14 -4.43 -2.76
CA CYS A 170 -0.06 -4.81 -2.04
C CYS A 170 -0.62 -3.65 -1.21
N ALA A 171 -1.89 -3.30 -1.38
CA ALA A 171 -2.54 -2.21 -0.65
C ALA A 171 -2.69 -2.48 0.86
N ARG A 172 -2.52 -3.74 1.32
CA ARG A 172 -2.60 -4.12 2.74
C ARG A 172 -1.25 -4.13 3.44
N CYS A 173 -0.26 -4.82 2.86
CA CYS A 173 1.05 -5.00 3.49
C CYS A 173 2.15 -4.11 2.91
N LEU A 174 1.86 -3.35 1.86
CA LEU A 174 2.77 -2.46 1.13
C LEU A 174 3.99 -3.15 0.50
N GLN A 175 4.04 -4.48 0.54
CA GLN A 175 5.09 -5.27 -0.08
C GLN A 175 4.90 -5.32 -1.60
N TRP A 176 6.02 -5.29 -2.31
CA TRP A 176 6.07 -5.40 -3.76
C TRP A 176 6.16 -6.86 -4.20
N THR A 177 5.51 -7.17 -5.31
CA THR A 177 5.53 -8.51 -5.91
C THR A 177 5.53 -8.40 -7.43
N GLN A 178 6.39 -9.19 -8.08
CA GLN A 178 6.39 -9.31 -9.53
C GLN A 178 5.13 -10.03 -10.01
N PHE A 179 4.62 -9.67 -11.17
CA PHE A 179 3.40 -10.27 -11.74
C PHE A 179 3.55 -11.79 -11.89
N LYS A 180 4.70 -12.24 -12.39
CA LYS A 180 5.02 -13.67 -12.53
C LYS A 180 5.00 -14.43 -11.19
N CYS A 181 5.37 -13.78 -10.09
CA CYS A 181 5.43 -14.38 -8.77
C CYS A 181 4.06 -14.54 -8.09
N ASP A 182 3.08 -13.68 -8.42
CA ASP A 182 1.69 -13.83 -7.96
C ASP A 182 0.78 -14.47 -9.03
N GLY A 183 1.35 -14.93 -10.16
CA GLY A 183 0.60 -15.55 -11.26
C GLY A 183 -0.30 -14.58 -12.04
N MET A 184 -0.01 -13.28 -11.99
CA MET A 184 -0.75 -12.25 -12.71
C MET A 184 -0.29 -12.14 -14.15
N LYS A 185 -1.26 -12.05 -15.06
CA LYS A 185 -1.03 -11.86 -16.51
C LYS A 185 -1.21 -10.41 -16.96
N SER A 186 -1.88 -9.60 -16.15
CA SER A 186 -2.21 -8.22 -16.47
C SER A 186 -2.44 -7.40 -15.21
N ALA A 187 -2.41 -6.08 -15.37
CA ALA A 187 -2.58 -5.15 -14.27
C ALA A 187 -3.95 -5.34 -13.60
N PRO A 188 -4.02 -5.27 -12.26
CA PRO A 188 -5.28 -5.31 -11.53
C PRO A 188 -6.23 -4.20 -11.98
N LYS A 189 -7.50 -4.53 -12.25
CA LYS A 189 -8.51 -3.56 -12.71
C LYS A 189 -9.02 -2.60 -11.61
N GLY A 190 -8.80 -2.95 -10.34
CA GLY A 190 -9.27 -2.16 -9.20
C GLY A 190 -8.23 -1.12 -8.77
N ARG A 191 -8.70 -0.07 -8.05
CA ARG A 191 -7.82 0.94 -7.43
C ARG A 191 -6.84 0.36 -6.40
N CYS A 192 -7.15 -0.82 -5.87
CA CYS A 192 -6.31 -1.51 -4.89
C CYS A 192 -6.17 -2.96 -5.30
N TRP A 193 -4.96 -3.48 -5.14
CA TRP A 193 -4.66 -4.89 -5.27
C TRP A 193 -4.13 -5.43 -3.95
N PHE A 194 -4.38 -6.71 -3.70
CA PHE A 194 -3.93 -7.42 -2.51
C PHE A 194 -3.24 -8.72 -2.93
N CYS A 195 -2.07 -9.00 -2.37
CA CYS A 195 -1.36 -10.26 -2.61
C CYS A 195 -2.18 -11.46 -2.09
N ALA A 196 -1.92 -12.66 -2.64
CA ALA A 196 -2.57 -13.91 -2.23
C ALA A 196 -2.57 -14.10 -0.70
N ASN A 197 -1.45 -13.71 -0.13
CA ASN A 197 -1.13 -13.63 1.26
C ASN A 197 -2.16 -12.82 2.08
N CYS A 198 -2.36 -11.56 1.72
CA CYS A 198 -3.32 -10.68 2.37
C CYS A 198 -4.78 -11.07 2.11
N LYS A 199 -5.08 -11.69 0.96
CA LYS A 199 -6.42 -12.16 0.59
C LYS A 199 -6.86 -13.39 1.38
N SER A 200 -5.95 -14.34 1.58
CA SER A 200 -6.26 -15.61 2.25
C SER A 200 -6.48 -15.46 3.75
N GLY A 201 -6.09 -14.32 4.35
CA GLY A 201 -6.08 -14.13 5.79
C GLY A 201 -5.09 -15.05 6.52
N LYS A 202 -4.33 -15.86 5.78
CA LYS A 202 -3.31 -16.74 6.34
C LYS A 202 -2.12 -15.89 6.77
N ARG A 203 -1.61 -16.21 7.96
CA ARG A 203 -0.37 -15.68 8.52
C ARG A 203 0.74 -16.68 8.24
N GLN A 204 1.06 -16.88 6.97
CA GLN A 204 2.42 -17.34 6.65
C GLN A 204 3.18 -16.11 6.21
N TYR A 205 4.51 -16.09 6.16
CA TYR A 205 5.40 -15.40 5.20
C TYR A 205 6.81 -15.53 5.78
N TYR A 206 7.70 -15.91 4.87
CA TYR A 206 9.01 -16.57 5.02
C TYR A 206 9.97 -15.89 5.98
#